data_AF-A0A9P3LFY8-F1
#
_entry.id   AF-A0A9P3LFY8-F1
#
_cell.length_a   1.000
_cell.length_b   1.000
_cell.length_c   1.000
_cell.angle_alpha   90.00
_cell.angle_beta   90.00
_cell.angle_gamma   90.00
#
_symmetry.space_group_name_H-M   'P 1'
#
loop_
_entity.id
_entity.type
_entity.pdbx_description
1 polymer ?
#
loop_
_entity_poly.entity_id
_entity_poly.type
_entity_poly.pdbx_seq_one_letter_code
_entity_poly.pdbx_strand_id
1 'polypeptide(L)'
;MPCVRIFSGDSRPEAFFALRPRQMPAAILQHHMEAWSADQRIMAWQSLRDCITGMSLGKTADDAAWEVLLDAGLAYAIKYVLSHSFFCGFSEEELVACNSNSPQDVEEYIADVLPYVALVICNLRDYLEFSLTYCSKEENNPRVRRKRLKSAEVVLRELPRMWQNLWQIRTPFLDSQPPGIGVDFPSMKASPRMIHHGLSEVSAIMSAFHDKYPKILTAPTSTKMPHVVFTIWVYCYHKIDRTRVAENAYVALVVYQAAHYDVQYRHDEFVNEFIVGLTNPKQIARAALRDLRARGDSAHLIISTIFALLSLFRPLVQSEVYPMTLPYQRRLLHSCLSACQSVLCMGEDSTFSSCESFMDTAFSMLQMAFKSPGNYPGLFPERRIHAVIALASTFLLEAIDSWATKFVAEVRGVAQIFCDQLRRHAAAHDPASPSDPQIDLLRRASRAHWKHVMDGLRARRVHRGDGDTRWRPLHQTWVLLGRALEVDAYGTAPVEHEEVRATFPLLTRCTWRECLCSVHEPLHKLQACRGCSLAAYCNDHCQRKDWTDGGHSKDCAKRPSKGF
;
A
#
# COMPACT_ATOMS: atom_id res chain seq x y z
N MET A 1 -7.55 -44.09 24.25
CA MET A 1 -6.07 -43.97 24.24
C MET A 1 -5.60 -44.04 25.69
N PRO A 2 -4.59 -44.88 26.03
CA PRO A 2 -4.04 -44.88 27.38
C PRO A 2 -3.18 -43.63 27.55
N CYS A 3 -3.51 -42.83 28.56
CA CYS A 3 -2.82 -41.60 28.91
C CYS A 3 -1.48 -41.98 29.56
N VAL A 4 -0.38 -41.92 28.80
CA VAL A 4 0.96 -42.11 29.37
C VAL A 4 1.31 -40.82 30.12
N ARG A 5 1.40 -40.88 31.45
CA ARG A 5 1.99 -39.82 32.28
C ARG A 5 3.50 -39.80 32.01
N ILE A 6 3.96 -38.93 31.10
CA ILE A 6 5.38 -38.87 30.75
C ILE A 6 6.16 -37.87 31.63
N PHE A 7 5.50 -36.97 32.36
CA PHE A 7 6.21 -35.90 33.07
C PHE A 7 5.67 -35.64 34.48
N SER A 8 6.52 -35.85 35.49
CA SER A 8 6.41 -35.30 36.85
C SER A 8 7.34 -34.09 36.96
N GLY A 9 6.96 -33.07 37.75
CA GLY A 9 7.38 -31.66 37.70
C GLY A 9 8.88 -31.25 37.75
N ASP A 10 9.83 -32.17 37.62
CA ASP A 10 11.29 -31.89 37.63
C ASP A 10 12.02 -32.29 36.33
N SER A 11 11.29 -32.59 35.25
CA SER A 11 11.89 -33.08 34.00
C SER A 11 12.68 -32.00 33.25
N ARG A 12 13.98 -32.25 33.05
CA ARG A 12 14.92 -31.42 32.29
C ARG A 12 14.47 -31.21 30.81
N PRO A 13 14.83 -30.08 30.18
CA PRO A 13 14.55 -29.80 28.75
C PRO A 13 15.00 -30.90 27.78
N GLU A 14 15.99 -31.70 28.18
CA GLU A 14 16.55 -32.82 27.42
C GLU A 14 15.51 -33.88 27.02
N ALA A 15 14.44 -34.05 27.81
CA ALA A 15 13.40 -35.04 27.52
C ALA A 15 12.51 -34.66 26.31
N PHE A 16 12.49 -33.39 25.90
CA PHE A 16 11.75 -32.94 24.71
C PHE A 16 12.40 -33.44 23.41
N PHE A 17 13.73 -33.54 23.36
CA PHE A 17 14.46 -34.07 22.21
C PHE A 17 14.21 -35.57 21.97
N ALA A 18 13.71 -36.29 22.98
CA ALA A 18 13.35 -37.69 22.86
C ALA A 18 11.93 -37.92 22.32
N LEU A 19 11.09 -36.87 22.24
CA LEU A 19 9.74 -36.99 21.71
C LEU A 19 9.81 -37.23 20.21
N ARG A 20 9.21 -38.34 19.76
CA ARG A 20 9.02 -38.58 18.34
C ARG A 20 8.07 -37.52 17.78
N PRO A 21 8.16 -37.14 16.49
CA PRO A 21 7.24 -36.18 15.86
C PRO A 21 5.75 -36.44 16.14
N ARG A 22 5.37 -37.73 16.28
CA ARG A 22 4.00 -38.18 16.58
C ARG A 22 3.50 -37.84 18.00
N GLN A 23 4.41 -37.63 18.95
CA GLN A 23 4.06 -37.41 20.35
C GLN A 23 3.93 -35.92 20.67
N MET A 24 4.48 -35.05 19.83
CA MET A 24 4.64 -33.65 20.18
C MET A 24 3.34 -32.84 20.19
N PRO A 25 2.41 -32.99 19.22
CA PRO A 25 1.12 -32.32 19.33
C PRO A 25 0.35 -32.72 20.59
N ALA A 26 0.40 -33.99 20.96
CA ALA A 26 -0.22 -34.49 22.19
C ALA A 26 0.45 -33.91 23.46
N ALA A 27 1.78 -33.77 23.47
CA ALA A 27 2.50 -33.15 24.58
C ALA A 27 2.12 -31.66 24.75
N ILE A 28 2.01 -30.91 23.65
CA ILE A 28 1.53 -29.51 23.66
C ILE A 28 0.11 -29.42 24.21
N LEU A 29 -0.76 -30.37 23.87
CA LEU A 29 -2.15 -30.40 24.36
C LEU A 29 -2.28 -30.85 25.81
N GLN A 30 -1.40 -31.73 26.30
CA GLN A 30 -1.45 -32.28 27.65
C GLN A 30 -0.84 -31.36 28.70
N HIS A 31 0.17 -30.59 28.33
CA HIS A 31 0.82 -29.65 29.23
C HIS A 31 0.33 -28.24 28.90
N HIS A 32 -0.50 -27.67 29.77
CA HIS A 32 -0.82 -26.25 29.69
C HIS A 32 0.50 -25.46 29.67
N MET A 33 0.82 -24.85 28.53
CA MET A 33 2.11 -24.16 28.28
C MET A 33 2.38 -23.00 29.25
N GLU A 34 1.39 -22.60 30.05
CA GLU A 34 1.51 -21.61 31.12
C GLU A 34 2.55 -22.00 32.18
N ALA A 35 2.77 -23.30 32.40
CA ALA A 35 3.77 -23.78 33.35
C ALA A 35 5.19 -23.86 32.76
N TRP A 36 5.38 -23.55 31.47
CA TRP A 36 6.68 -23.65 30.79
C TRP A 36 7.40 -22.31 30.78
N SER A 37 8.72 -22.37 30.96
CA SER A 37 9.62 -21.24 30.71
C SER A 37 9.61 -20.82 29.23
N ALA A 38 10.03 -19.58 28.94
CA ALA A 38 10.15 -19.08 27.56
C ALA A 38 10.99 -20.00 26.66
N ASP A 39 12.15 -20.46 27.16
CA ASP A 39 13.02 -21.41 26.46
C ASP A 39 12.33 -22.75 26.13
N GLN A 40 11.61 -23.33 27.10
CA GLN A 40 10.87 -24.57 26.88
C GLN A 40 9.79 -24.40 25.81
N ARG A 41 9.09 -23.25 25.81
CA ARG A 41 8.10 -22.90 24.80
C ARG A 41 8.77 -22.77 23.42
N ILE A 42 9.87 -22.02 23.31
CA ILE A 42 10.62 -21.85 22.06
C ILE A 42 11.11 -23.20 21.53
N MET A 43 11.70 -24.05 22.37
CA MET A 43 12.22 -25.36 21.98
C MET A 43 11.12 -26.29 21.46
N ALA A 44 9.96 -26.35 22.14
CA ALA A 44 8.84 -27.18 21.70
C ALA A 44 8.34 -26.75 20.30
N TRP A 45 8.27 -25.44 20.06
CA TRP A 45 7.85 -24.91 18.76
C TRP A 45 8.89 -25.03 17.66
N GLN A 46 10.17 -24.87 17.99
CA GLN A 46 11.25 -25.12 17.05
C GLN A 46 11.23 -26.58 16.60
N SER A 47 11.06 -27.50 17.54
CA SER A 47 10.93 -28.93 17.24
C SER A 47 9.72 -29.19 16.35
N LEU A 48 8.60 -28.48 16.57
CA LEU A 48 7.39 -28.66 15.78
C LEU A 48 7.61 -28.13 14.36
N ARG A 49 8.30 -26.99 14.26
CA ARG A 49 8.71 -26.41 12.99
C ARG A 49 9.58 -27.37 12.23
N ASP A 50 10.61 -27.92 12.85
CA ASP A 50 11.53 -28.86 12.20
C ASP A 50 10.77 -30.08 11.67
N CYS A 51 9.75 -30.55 12.40
CA CYS A 51 8.84 -31.59 11.92
C CYS A 51 8.03 -31.13 10.69
N ILE A 52 7.43 -29.93 10.71
CA ILE A 52 6.62 -29.40 9.60
C ILE A 52 7.49 -29.10 8.36
N THR A 53 8.62 -28.42 8.54
CA THR A 53 9.54 -28.06 7.44
C THR A 53 10.29 -29.27 6.89
N GLY A 54 10.60 -30.26 7.74
CA GLY A 54 11.18 -31.52 7.28
C GLY A 54 10.27 -32.25 6.29
N MET A 55 8.95 -32.11 6.44
CA MET A 55 7.98 -32.62 5.46
C MET A 55 7.94 -31.77 4.20
N SER A 56 8.03 -30.43 4.28
CA SER A 56 7.95 -29.57 3.08
C SER A 56 9.16 -29.70 2.16
N LEU A 57 10.36 -29.94 2.71
CA LEU A 57 11.60 -30.07 1.94
C LEU A 57 11.80 -31.46 1.31
N GLY A 58 11.07 -32.47 1.78
CA GLY A 58 11.04 -33.79 1.15
C GLY A 58 10.24 -33.74 -0.16
N LYS A 59 10.88 -33.95 -1.31
CA LYS A 59 10.21 -34.05 -2.63
C LYS A 59 9.16 -35.17 -2.71
N THR A 60 9.08 -36.01 -1.68
CA THR A 60 8.00 -36.96 -1.40
C THR A 60 7.67 -36.91 0.09
N ALA A 61 7.08 -35.81 0.57
CA ALA A 61 6.46 -35.86 1.89
C ALA A 61 5.41 -36.98 1.85
N ASP A 62 5.74 -38.10 2.50
CA ASP A 62 4.90 -39.27 2.60
C ASP A 62 3.56 -38.82 3.18
N ASP A 63 2.48 -38.99 2.41
CA ASP A 63 1.12 -38.70 2.87
C ASP A 63 0.88 -39.29 4.27
N ALA A 64 1.51 -40.44 4.55
CA ALA A 64 1.46 -41.07 5.86
C ALA A 64 2.05 -40.23 6.99
N ALA A 65 3.14 -39.48 6.77
CA ALA A 65 3.75 -38.64 7.81
C ALA A 65 2.83 -37.48 8.21
N TRP A 66 2.17 -36.86 7.24
CA TRP A 66 1.19 -35.82 7.50
C TRP A 66 -0.06 -36.36 8.20
N GLU A 67 -0.61 -37.47 7.70
CA GLU A 67 -1.78 -38.12 8.29
C GLU A 67 -1.52 -38.51 9.75
N VAL A 68 -0.32 -39.00 10.04
CA VAL A 68 0.15 -39.29 11.40
C VAL A 68 0.14 -38.05 12.30
N LEU A 69 0.59 -36.90 11.81
CA LEU A 69 0.59 -35.67 12.61
C LEU A 69 -0.83 -35.13 12.81
N LEU A 70 -1.68 -35.23 11.79
CA LEU A 70 -3.10 -34.89 11.92
C LEU A 70 -3.78 -35.79 12.95
N ASP A 71 -3.51 -37.10 12.92
CA ASP A 71 -4.04 -38.07 13.88
C ASP A 71 -3.46 -37.88 15.29
N ALA A 72 -2.23 -37.35 15.39
CA ALA A 72 -1.64 -36.93 16.65
C ALA A 72 -2.25 -35.64 17.21
N GLY A 73 -3.10 -34.95 16.45
CA GLY A 73 -3.80 -33.74 16.90
C GLY A 73 -3.08 -32.43 16.56
N LEU A 74 -2.21 -32.40 15.55
CA LEU A 74 -1.50 -31.18 15.14
C LEU A 74 -2.42 -29.96 14.97
N ALA A 75 -3.55 -30.14 14.29
CA ALA A 75 -4.52 -29.07 14.07
C ALA A 75 -5.09 -28.53 15.38
N TYR A 76 -5.33 -29.41 16.36
CA TYR A 76 -5.83 -29.02 17.67
C TYR A 76 -4.74 -28.34 18.51
N ALA A 77 -3.48 -28.75 18.38
CA ALA A 77 -2.37 -28.05 19.03
C ALA A 77 -2.23 -26.62 18.49
N ILE A 78 -2.25 -26.44 17.17
CA ILE A 78 -2.24 -25.11 16.55
C ILE A 78 -3.48 -24.32 16.97
N LYS A 79 -4.67 -24.91 16.90
CA LYS A 79 -5.93 -24.30 17.36
C LYS A 79 -5.83 -23.81 18.82
N TYR A 80 -5.34 -24.66 19.72
CA TYR A 80 -5.19 -24.34 21.13
C TYR A 80 -4.35 -23.08 21.32
N VAL A 81 -3.29 -22.95 20.54
CA VAL A 81 -2.37 -21.82 20.58
C VAL A 81 -2.99 -20.53 20.07
N LEU A 82 -3.71 -20.61 18.95
CA LEU A 82 -4.41 -19.47 18.37
C LEU A 82 -5.61 -19.01 19.21
N SER A 83 -6.23 -19.95 19.95
CA SER A 83 -7.39 -19.70 20.79
C SER A 83 -7.05 -19.33 22.23
N HIS A 84 -5.79 -19.42 22.63
CA HIS A 84 -5.33 -18.88 23.91
C HIS A 84 -5.40 -17.35 23.86
N SER A 85 -5.71 -16.70 24.99
CA SER A 85 -6.03 -15.27 25.05
C SER A 85 -4.94 -14.40 24.39
N PHE A 86 -3.67 -14.79 24.48
CA PHE A 86 -2.55 -14.00 23.95
C PHE A 86 -1.36 -14.86 23.48
N PHE A 87 -1.57 -15.73 22.47
CA PHE A 87 -0.50 -16.56 21.86
C PHE A 87 0.21 -17.55 22.82
N CYS A 88 -0.55 -18.31 23.60
CA CYS A 88 -0.06 -19.45 24.40
C CYS A 88 1.11 -19.13 25.35
N GLY A 89 0.79 -18.48 26.47
CA GLY A 89 1.67 -18.39 27.63
C GLY A 89 2.29 -17.02 27.90
N PHE A 90 2.05 -16.04 27.02
CA PHE A 90 2.25 -14.64 27.34
C PHE A 90 0.89 -14.00 27.64
N SER A 91 0.86 -13.09 28.61
CA SER A 91 -0.23 -12.18 28.91
C SER A 91 -0.24 -11.00 27.94
N GLU A 92 -1.33 -10.24 27.90
CA GLU A 92 -1.37 -8.99 27.13
C GLU A 92 -0.29 -8.03 27.61
N GLU A 93 -0.10 -7.97 28.93
CA GLU A 93 0.89 -7.16 29.61
C GLU A 93 2.30 -7.53 29.15
N GLU A 94 2.66 -8.82 29.13
CA GLU A 94 3.99 -9.27 28.64
C GLU A 94 4.21 -8.95 27.15
N LEU A 95 3.16 -9.05 26.33
CA LEU A 95 3.25 -8.74 24.90
C LEU A 95 3.31 -7.24 24.62
N VAL A 96 2.79 -6.39 25.52
CA VAL A 96 2.74 -4.92 25.36
C VAL A 96 3.83 -4.21 26.20
N ALA A 97 4.45 -4.90 27.16
CA ALA A 97 5.45 -4.37 28.08
C ALA A 97 6.68 -3.74 27.40
N CYS A 98 6.98 -4.11 26.15
CA CYS A 98 8.03 -3.49 25.33
C CYS A 98 7.88 -1.95 25.16
N ASN A 99 6.72 -1.38 25.51
CA ASN A 99 6.53 0.08 25.57
C ASN A 99 7.12 0.73 26.83
N SER A 100 7.74 -0.04 27.74
CA SER A 100 8.43 0.56 28.87
C SER A 100 9.67 1.33 28.38
N ASN A 101 9.97 2.45 29.04
CA ASN A 101 11.19 3.21 28.74
C ASN A 101 12.47 2.50 29.24
N SER A 102 12.37 1.24 29.65
CA SER A 102 13.48 0.42 30.17
C SER A 102 14.15 -0.32 29.01
N PRO A 103 15.43 -0.05 28.72
CA PRO A 103 16.17 -0.80 27.71
C PRO A 103 16.24 -2.29 27.99
N GLN A 104 16.24 -2.69 29.27
CA GLN A 104 16.32 -4.09 29.69
C GLN A 104 15.06 -4.88 29.32
N ASP A 105 13.88 -4.29 29.53
CA ASP A 105 12.60 -4.92 29.19
C ASP A 105 12.47 -5.09 27.67
N VAL A 106 13.01 -4.15 26.89
CA VAL A 106 13.09 -4.25 25.43
C VAL A 106 14.02 -5.39 25.03
N GLU A 107 15.20 -5.53 25.64
CA GLU A 107 16.11 -6.64 25.35
C GLU A 107 15.50 -8.01 25.66
N GLU A 108 14.87 -8.17 26.83
CA GLU A 108 14.18 -9.40 27.24
C GLU A 108 13.03 -9.74 26.27
N TYR A 109 12.21 -8.75 25.92
CA TYR A 109 11.14 -8.93 24.94
C TYR A 109 11.65 -9.40 23.58
N ILE A 110 12.73 -8.80 23.06
CA ILE A 110 13.28 -9.18 21.76
C ILE A 110 13.98 -10.56 21.84
N ALA A 111 14.55 -10.93 22.99
CA ALA A 111 15.18 -12.23 23.20
C ALA A 111 14.18 -13.38 23.35
N ASP A 112 13.08 -13.16 24.08
CA ASP A 112 12.23 -14.26 24.56
C ASP A 112 10.86 -14.30 23.86
N VAL A 113 10.25 -13.14 23.62
CA VAL A 113 8.89 -13.04 23.07
C VAL A 113 8.91 -13.08 21.54
N LEU A 114 9.77 -12.28 20.92
CA LEU A 114 9.78 -12.12 19.47
C LEU A 114 10.10 -13.42 18.71
N PRO A 115 11.08 -14.25 19.14
CA PRO A 115 11.36 -15.51 18.46
C PRO A 115 10.22 -16.51 18.58
N TYR A 116 9.57 -16.56 19.75
CA TYR A 116 8.41 -17.40 19.97
C TYR A 116 7.26 -17.01 19.02
N VAL A 117 6.90 -15.72 18.95
CA VAL A 117 5.83 -15.24 18.05
C VAL A 117 6.17 -15.53 16.59
N ALA A 118 7.42 -15.30 16.18
CA ALA A 118 7.89 -15.63 14.84
C ALA A 118 7.75 -17.12 14.52
N LEU A 119 8.09 -18.00 15.47
CA LEU A 119 7.95 -19.45 15.32
C LEU A 119 6.49 -19.88 15.18
N VAL A 120 5.60 -19.36 16.03
CA VAL A 120 4.16 -19.68 15.94
C VAL A 120 3.60 -19.28 14.58
N ILE A 121 3.94 -18.08 14.09
CA ILE A 121 3.46 -17.57 12.79
C ILE A 121 4.04 -18.40 11.63
N CYS A 122 5.33 -18.75 11.68
CA CYS A 122 5.96 -19.61 10.67
C CYS A 122 5.32 -21.02 10.65
N ASN A 123 5.09 -21.62 11.81
CA ASN A 123 4.43 -22.92 11.92
C ASN A 123 3.01 -22.89 11.38
N LEU A 124 2.27 -21.82 11.68
CA LEU A 124 0.93 -21.60 11.15
C LEU A 124 0.96 -21.48 9.63
N ARG A 125 1.86 -20.65 9.08
CA ARG A 125 2.04 -20.51 7.63
C ARG A 125 2.30 -21.87 7.00
N ASP A 126 3.31 -22.60 7.48
CA ASP A 126 3.74 -23.86 6.87
C ASP A 126 2.63 -24.91 6.94
N TYR A 127 1.90 -24.97 8.06
CA TYR A 127 0.72 -25.82 8.21
C TYR A 127 -0.39 -25.49 7.19
N LEU A 128 -0.71 -24.20 7.03
CA LEU A 128 -1.77 -23.76 6.13
C LEU A 128 -1.38 -23.95 4.66
N GLU A 129 -0.13 -23.62 4.30
CA GLU A 129 0.41 -23.82 2.95
C GLU A 129 0.35 -25.29 2.58
N PHE A 130 0.86 -26.16 3.46
CA PHE A 130 0.80 -27.62 3.26
C PHE A 130 -0.65 -28.08 3.10
N SER A 131 -1.54 -27.64 4.00
CA SER A 131 -2.97 -27.98 3.92
C SER A 131 -3.58 -27.55 2.58
N LEU A 132 -3.25 -26.35 2.08
CA LEU A 132 -3.76 -25.83 0.81
C LEU A 132 -3.22 -26.63 -0.38
N THR A 133 -1.89 -26.85 -0.44
CA THR A 133 -1.23 -27.61 -1.51
C THR A 133 -1.82 -29.01 -1.61
N TYR A 134 -2.00 -29.71 -0.50
CA TYR A 134 -2.53 -31.07 -0.52
C TYR A 134 -4.03 -31.14 -0.79
N CYS A 135 -4.81 -30.17 -0.33
CA CYS A 135 -6.21 -30.07 -0.73
C CYS A 135 -6.37 -29.73 -2.22
N SER A 136 -5.34 -29.13 -2.83
CA SER A 136 -5.31 -28.73 -4.23
C SER A 136 -4.89 -29.83 -5.20
N LYS A 137 -4.00 -30.74 -4.78
CA LYS A 137 -3.62 -31.91 -5.56
C LYS A 137 -4.86 -32.75 -5.80
N GLU A 138 -5.11 -33.10 -7.06
CA GLU A 138 -6.19 -34.01 -7.46
C GLU A 138 -5.89 -35.43 -6.98
N GLU A 139 -6.00 -35.66 -5.67
CA GLU A 139 -5.96 -37.01 -5.14
C GLU A 139 -7.26 -37.73 -5.50
N ASN A 140 -7.13 -38.90 -6.12
CA ASN A 140 -8.20 -39.86 -6.39
C ASN A 140 -8.91 -40.37 -5.11
N ASN A 141 -8.52 -39.91 -3.91
CA ASN A 141 -9.10 -40.32 -2.64
C ASN A 141 -9.86 -39.18 -1.93
N PRO A 142 -11.19 -39.06 -2.15
CA PRO A 142 -12.05 -38.06 -1.51
C PRO A 142 -12.03 -38.10 0.03
N ARG A 143 -11.73 -39.26 0.65
CA ARG A 143 -11.70 -39.38 2.11
C ARG A 143 -10.52 -38.64 2.72
N VAL A 144 -9.34 -38.79 2.12
CA VAL A 144 -8.10 -38.12 2.55
C VAL A 144 -8.26 -36.60 2.40
N ARG A 145 -8.72 -36.15 1.22
CA ARG A 145 -9.04 -34.73 0.99
C ARG A 145 -10.03 -34.18 2.02
N ARG A 146 -11.11 -34.90 2.33
CA ARG A 146 -12.10 -34.47 3.33
C ARG A 146 -11.51 -34.36 4.74
N LYS A 147 -10.68 -35.32 5.14
CA LYS A 147 -10.01 -35.31 6.45
C LYS A 147 -9.08 -34.09 6.57
N ARG A 148 -8.28 -33.81 5.54
CA ARG A 148 -7.38 -32.66 5.48
C ARG A 148 -8.12 -31.33 5.48
N LEU A 149 -9.19 -31.19 4.69
CA LEU A 149 -10.04 -30.00 4.70
C LEU A 149 -10.67 -29.76 6.08
N LYS A 150 -11.16 -30.82 6.73
CA LYS A 150 -11.71 -30.72 8.09
C LYS A 150 -10.65 -30.30 9.09
N SER A 151 -9.41 -30.75 8.91
CA SER A 151 -8.29 -30.34 9.74
C SER A 151 -7.93 -28.86 9.53
N ALA A 152 -7.82 -28.40 8.28
CA ALA A 152 -7.55 -27.01 7.95
C ALA A 152 -8.67 -26.10 8.47
N GLU A 153 -9.92 -26.52 8.33
CA GLU A 153 -11.11 -25.83 8.84
C GLU A 153 -11.02 -25.55 10.35
N VAL A 154 -10.50 -26.49 11.14
CA VAL A 154 -10.30 -26.29 12.59
C VAL A 154 -9.37 -25.11 12.88
N VAL A 155 -8.27 -24.97 12.14
CA VAL A 155 -7.32 -23.87 12.32
C VAL A 155 -7.84 -22.57 11.72
N LEU A 156 -8.40 -22.63 10.52
CA LEU A 156 -8.96 -21.48 9.80
C LEU A 156 -10.05 -20.75 10.60
N ARG A 157 -10.86 -21.50 11.39
CA ARG A 157 -11.90 -20.93 12.26
C ARG A 157 -11.35 -20.10 13.42
N GLU A 158 -10.11 -20.30 13.84
CA GLU A 158 -9.48 -19.53 14.93
C GLU A 158 -8.70 -18.30 14.44
N LEU A 159 -8.34 -18.25 13.16
CA LEU A 159 -7.59 -17.11 12.58
C LEU A 159 -8.24 -15.74 12.84
N PRO A 160 -9.57 -15.56 12.78
CA PRO A 160 -10.18 -14.27 13.06
C PRO A 160 -9.86 -13.75 14.47
N ARG A 161 -9.86 -14.65 15.45
CA ARG A 161 -9.47 -14.35 16.83
C ARG A 161 -7.98 -14.05 16.93
N MET A 162 -7.14 -14.82 16.27
CA MET A 162 -5.70 -14.53 16.18
C MET A 162 -5.45 -13.11 15.63
N TRP A 163 -6.11 -12.73 14.53
CA TRP A 163 -5.98 -11.40 13.96
C TRP A 163 -6.46 -10.30 14.90
N GLN A 164 -7.57 -10.53 15.63
CA GLN A 164 -8.05 -9.62 16.67
C GLN A 164 -7.02 -9.43 17.79
N ASN A 165 -6.42 -10.53 18.27
CA ASN A 165 -5.41 -10.50 19.31
C ASN A 165 -4.14 -9.77 18.83
N LEU A 166 -3.65 -10.10 17.62
CA LEU A 166 -2.51 -9.41 16.98
C LEU A 166 -2.77 -7.90 16.84
N TRP A 167 -4.01 -7.53 16.53
CA TRP A 167 -4.40 -6.14 16.46
C TRP A 167 -4.39 -5.48 17.84
N GLN A 168 -4.88 -6.15 18.89
CA GLN A 168 -4.84 -5.59 20.26
C GLN A 168 -3.40 -5.31 20.72
N ILE A 169 -2.46 -6.23 20.45
CA ILE A 169 -1.05 -6.14 20.86
C ILE A 169 -0.12 -5.51 19.82
N ARG A 170 -0.64 -4.87 18.76
CA ARG A 170 0.08 -4.40 17.56
C ARG A 170 1.40 -3.63 17.76
N THR A 171 1.58 -2.91 18.86
CA THR A 171 2.66 -1.91 19.06
C THR A 171 4.10 -2.44 18.93
N PRO A 172 4.49 -3.59 19.50
CA PRO A 172 5.89 -4.01 19.48
C PRO A 172 6.24 -5.04 18.40
N PHE A 173 5.28 -5.44 17.56
CA PHE A 173 5.50 -6.37 16.43
C PHE A 173 5.29 -5.72 15.06
N LEU A 174 4.31 -4.80 14.97
CA LEU A 174 3.90 -4.22 13.69
C LEU A 174 4.52 -2.85 13.44
N ASP A 175 4.86 -2.08 14.48
CA ASP A 175 5.59 -0.82 14.38
C ASP A 175 7.10 -1.09 14.47
N SER A 176 7.71 -1.53 13.36
CA SER A 176 9.14 -1.84 13.30
C SER A 176 10.06 -0.60 13.32
N GLN A 177 9.63 0.51 13.91
CA GLN A 177 10.50 1.63 14.21
C GLN A 177 11.02 1.48 15.64
N PRO A 178 12.16 0.79 15.89
CA PRO A 178 12.81 0.96 17.17
C PRO A 178 13.09 2.46 17.32
N PRO A 179 12.68 3.09 18.43
CA PRO A 179 12.76 4.53 18.59
C PRO A 179 14.23 4.95 18.62
N GLY A 180 14.80 5.39 17.50
CA GLY A 180 16.07 6.12 17.41
C GLY A 180 17.33 5.43 17.92
N ILE A 181 17.24 4.18 18.39
CA ILE A 181 18.38 3.43 18.93
C ILE A 181 19.05 2.74 17.75
N GLY A 182 20.13 3.34 17.24
CA GLY A 182 21.00 2.79 16.20
C GLY A 182 21.80 1.56 16.66
N VAL A 183 21.17 0.67 17.41
CA VAL A 183 21.75 -0.62 17.78
C VAL A 183 21.54 -1.53 16.58
N ASP A 184 22.64 -1.78 15.86
CA ASP A 184 22.73 -2.88 14.92
C ASP A 184 22.45 -4.17 15.71
N PHE A 185 21.27 -4.76 15.52
CA PHE A 185 20.90 -6.03 16.16
C PHE A 185 21.85 -7.13 15.70
N PRO A 186 22.84 -7.53 16.51
CA PRO A 186 23.84 -8.49 16.07
C PRO A 186 23.19 -9.87 16.16
N SER A 187 22.95 -10.51 15.02
CA SER A 187 22.63 -11.94 14.87
C SER A 187 21.19 -12.48 15.03
N MET A 188 20.15 -11.65 15.14
CA MET A 188 18.81 -12.16 15.46
C MET A 188 18.15 -13.03 14.37
N LYS A 189 18.13 -14.34 14.64
CA LYS A 189 17.45 -15.42 13.91
C LYS A 189 15.91 -15.31 13.91
N ALA A 190 15.34 -14.32 14.58
CA ALA A 190 13.91 -13.99 14.53
C ALA A 190 13.73 -12.47 14.45
N SER A 191 13.86 -11.93 13.25
CA SER A 191 13.63 -10.50 13.01
C SER A 191 12.14 -10.21 12.86
N PRO A 192 11.68 -8.97 13.12
CA PRO A 192 10.33 -8.51 12.77
C PRO A 192 9.96 -8.85 11.32
N ARG A 193 10.95 -8.93 10.43
CA ARG A 193 10.80 -9.40 9.06
C ARG A 193 10.17 -10.79 8.95
N MET A 194 10.54 -11.75 9.81
CA MET A 194 9.94 -13.10 9.78
C MET A 194 8.47 -13.09 10.17
N ILE A 195 8.11 -12.28 11.16
CA ILE A 195 6.72 -12.06 11.57
C ILE A 195 5.93 -11.41 10.44
N HIS A 196 6.46 -10.30 9.89
CA HIS A 196 5.84 -9.56 8.80
C HIS A 196 5.62 -10.43 7.57
N HIS A 197 6.65 -11.16 7.16
CA HIS A 197 6.60 -12.11 6.06
C HIS A 197 5.59 -13.23 6.36
N GLY A 198 5.68 -13.88 7.53
CA GLY A 198 4.79 -14.97 7.89
C GLY A 198 3.32 -14.57 7.95
N LEU A 199 2.99 -13.41 8.53
CA LEU A 199 1.61 -12.90 8.57
C LEU A 199 1.10 -12.54 7.17
N SER A 200 1.95 -11.96 6.33
CA SER A 200 1.65 -11.71 4.93
C SER A 200 1.29 -13.01 4.20
N GLU A 201 2.10 -14.06 4.35
CA GLU A 201 1.84 -15.38 3.76
C GLU A 201 0.55 -16.01 4.30
N VAL A 202 0.32 -15.96 5.62
CA VAL A 202 -0.91 -16.48 6.22
C VAL A 202 -2.14 -15.79 5.63
N SER A 203 -2.10 -14.46 5.45
CA SER A 203 -3.17 -13.72 4.77
C SER A 203 -3.38 -14.19 3.33
N ALA A 204 -2.31 -14.36 2.55
CA ALA A 204 -2.41 -14.85 1.17
C ALA A 204 -3.02 -16.26 1.09
N ILE A 205 -2.55 -17.17 1.96
CA ILE A 205 -3.05 -18.55 2.03
C ILE A 205 -4.52 -18.58 2.44
N MET A 206 -4.93 -17.74 3.40
CA MET A 206 -6.35 -17.59 3.78
C MET A 206 -7.21 -17.13 2.59
N SER A 207 -6.77 -16.13 1.84
CA SER A 207 -7.47 -15.67 0.63
C SER A 207 -7.61 -16.78 -0.40
N ALA A 208 -6.55 -17.58 -0.62
CA ALA A 208 -6.61 -18.73 -1.53
C ALA A 208 -7.55 -19.85 -1.03
N PHE A 209 -7.61 -20.10 0.28
CA PHE A 209 -8.60 -21.00 0.87
C PHE A 209 -10.03 -20.48 0.66
N HIS A 210 -10.26 -19.17 0.82
CA HIS A 210 -11.57 -18.58 0.66
C HIS A 210 -12.06 -18.70 -0.79
N ASP A 211 -11.20 -18.39 -1.76
CA ASP A 211 -11.49 -18.51 -3.19
C ASP A 211 -11.82 -19.96 -3.58
N LYS A 212 -10.99 -20.92 -3.14
CA LYS A 212 -11.14 -22.33 -3.53
C LYS A 212 -12.21 -23.09 -2.72
N TYR A 213 -12.44 -22.69 -1.48
CA TYR A 213 -13.33 -23.38 -0.53
C TYR A 213 -14.22 -22.39 0.26
N PRO A 214 -15.09 -21.62 -0.42
CA PRO A 214 -15.88 -20.56 0.21
C PRO A 214 -16.82 -21.06 1.32
N LYS A 215 -17.18 -22.35 1.33
CA LYS A 215 -18.00 -22.98 2.38
C LYS A 215 -17.27 -23.19 3.71
N ILE A 216 -15.94 -23.30 3.68
CA ILE A 216 -15.11 -23.53 4.87
C ILE A 216 -14.87 -22.21 5.60
N LEU A 217 -14.58 -21.17 4.83
CA LEU A 217 -14.41 -19.82 5.32
C LEU A 217 -15.68 -19.03 5.05
N THR A 218 -16.71 -19.21 5.88
CA THR A 218 -17.71 -18.14 6.02
C THR A 218 -16.92 -16.93 6.49
N ALA A 219 -16.81 -15.91 5.65
CA ALA A 219 -16.05 -14.72 5.97
C ALA A 219 -16.48 -14.24 7.36
N PRO A 220 -15.57 -14.27 8.35
CA PRO A 220 -15.92 -13.85 9.69
C PRO A 220 -16.42 -12.42 9.59
N THR A 221 -17.49 -12.13 10.30
CA THR A 221 -18.09 -10.80 10.30
C THR A 221 -17.13 -9.72 10.81
N SER A 222 -16.13 -10.10 11.59
CA SER A 222 -15.10 -9.18 12.04
C SER A 222 -13.78 -9.92 12.02
N THR A 223 -12.87 -9.48 11.16
CA THR A 223 -11.47 -9.89 11.22
C THR A 223 -10.62 -8.63 11.15
N LYS A 224 -9.62 -8.54 12.04
CA LYS A 224 -8.62 -7.48 11.99
C LYS A 224 -7.46 -7.83 11.05
N MET A 225 -7.59 -8.86 10.20
CA MET A 225 -6.59 -9.22 9.20
C MET A 225 -6.23 -8.04 8.28
N PRO A 226 -7.18 -7.28 7.70
CA PRO A 226 -6.82 -6.12 6.89
C PRO A 226 -6.04 -5.09 7.70
N HIS A 227 -6.40 -4.87 8.97
CA HIS A 227 -5.71 -3.92 9.84
C HIS A 227 -4.25 -4.34 10.07
N VAL A 228 -4.03 -5.60 10.44
CA VAL A 228 -2.70 -6.14 10.72
C VAL A 228 -1.83 -6.10 9.46
N VAL A 229 -2.29 -6.67 8.34
CA VAL A 229 -1.50 -6.73 7.09
C VAL A 229 -1.20 -5.32 6.57
N PHE A 230 -2.15 -4.41 6.69
CA PHE A 230 -1.96 -3.03 6.28
C PHE A 230 -1.00 -2.26 7.21
N THR A 231 -1.02 -2.55 8.53
CA THR A 231 0.00 -2.04 9.47
C THR A 231 1.39 -2.49 9.04
N ILE A 232 1.54 -3.78 8.74
CA ILE A 232 2.81 -4.34 8.27
C ILE A 232 3.27 -3.60 7.02
N TRP A 233 2.38 -3.34 6.06
CA TRP A 233 2.76 -2.58 4.86
C TRP A 233 3.30 -1.19 5.19
N VAL A 234 2.63 -0.46 6.10
CA VAL A 234 3.05 0.90 6.48
C VAL A 234 4.44 0.89 7.09
N TYR A 235 4.72 -0.03 8.02
CA TYR A 235 5.93 0.01 8.83
C TYR A 235 7.08 -0.87 8.32
N CYS A 236 6.80 -1.88 7.48
CA CYS A 236 7.81 -2.80 6.97
C CYS A 236 8.93 -2.04 6.24
N TYR A 237 10.17 -2.27 6.65
CA TYR A 237 11.34 -1.61 6.06
C TYR A 237 11.97 -2.39 4.91
N HIS A 238 11.74 -3.70 4.81
CA HIS A 238 12.44 -4.56 3.87
C HIS A 238 11.77 -4.58 2.48
N LYS A 239 12.47 -4.09 1.43
CA LYS A 239 11.89 -3.85 0.10
C LYS A 239 11.12 -5.05 -0.48
N ILE A 240 11.68 -6.26 -0.40
CA ILE A 240 11.06 -7.47 -0.98
C ILE A 240 9.74 -7.79 -0.27
N ASP A 241 9.73 -7.70 1.05
CA ASP A 241 8.55 -8.04 1.84
C ASP A 241 7.46 -6.96 1.66
N ARG A 242 7.84 -5.69 1.47
CA ARG A 242 6.89 -4.59 1.26
C ARG A 242 5.96 -4.79 0.06
N THR A 243 6.50 -5.18 -1.10
CA THR A 243 5.69 -5.44 -2.31
C THR A 243 4.62 -6.49 -2.00
N ARG A 244 5.05 -7.62 -1.45
CA ARG A 244 4.16 -8.75 -1.18
C ARG A 244 3.14 -8.43 -0.09
N VAL A 245 3.54 -7.70 0.94
CA VAL A 245 2.63 -7.22 1.98
C VAL A 245 1.63 -6.21 1.40
N ALA A 246 2.03 -5.32 0.49
CA ALA A 246 1.13 -4.39 -0.16
C ALA A 246 0.06 -5.11 -1.01
N GLU A 247 0.47 -6.14 -1.75
CA GLU A 247 -0.42 -7.04 -2.49
C GLU A 247 -1.42 -7.72 -1.55
N ASN A 248 -0.93 -8.33 -0.47
CA ASN A 248 -1.77 -9.02 0.50
C ASN A 248 -2.68 -8.06 1.28
N ALA A 249 -2.23 -6.84 1.56
CA ALA A 249 -3.05 -5.80 2.17
C ALA A 249 -4.20 -5.41 1.22
N TYR A 250 -3.92 -5.26 -0.08
CA TYR A 250 -4.95 -4.99 -1.08
C TYR A 250 -5.94 -6.14 -1.18
N VAL A 251 -5.46 -7.38 -1.33
CA VAL A 251 -6.34 -8.55 -1.40
C VAL A 251 -7.17 -8.69 -0.12
N ALA A 252 -6.58 -8.48 1.06
CA ALA A 252 -7.30 -8.50 2.33
C ALA A 252 -8.42 -7.45 2.37
N LEU A 253 -8.16 -6.22 1.89
CA LEU A 253 -9.16 -5.17 1.79
C LEU A 253 -10.26 -5.49 0.79
N VAL A 254 -9.92 -6.03 -0.38
CA VAL A 254 -10.90 -6.40 -1.43
C VAL A 254 -11.75 -7.59 -1.01
N VAL A 255 -11.16 -8.62 -0.41
CA VAL A 255 -11.90 -9.77 0.11
C VAL A 255 -12.82 -9.33 1.25
N TYR A 256 -12.35 -8.44 2.13
CA TYR A 256 -13.15 -7.84 3.20
C TYR A 256 -14.35 -7.06 2.62
N GLN A 257 -14.13 -6.31 1.55
CA GLN A 257 -15.16 -5.59 0.80
C GLN A 257 -16.19 -6.52 0.17
N ALA A 258 -15.73 -7.55 -0.55
CA ALA A 258 -16.59 -8.43 -1.34
C ALA A 258 -17.45 -9.35 -0.46
N ALA A 259 -16.94 -9.74 0.72
CA ALA A 259 -17.61 -10.70 1.58
C ALA A 259 -18.76 -10.12 2.43
N HIS A 260 -18.98 -8.81 2.40
CA HIS A 260 -19.96 -8.15 3.26
C HIS A 260 -20.94 -7.32 2.43
N TYR A 261 -22.21 -7.73 2.38
CA TYR A 261 -23.27 -6.98 1.69
C TYR A 261 -23.54 -5.60 2.31
N ASP A 262 -23.24 -5.42 3.61
CA ASP A 262 -23.21 -4.12 4.29
C ASP A 262 -21.78 -3.55 4.26
N VAL A 263 -21.31 -3.31 3.05
CA VAL A 263 -19.96 -2.85 2.72
C VAL A 263 -19.62 -1.56 3.49
N GLN A 264 -20.60 -0.71 3.76
CA GLN A 264 -20.35 0.66 4.22
C GLN A 264 -20.03 0.74 5.72
N TYR A 265 -20.80 0.08 6.60
CA TYR A 265 -20.61 0.16 8.06
C TYR A 265 -19.23 -0.31 8.52
N ARG A 266 -18.74 -1.41 7.92
CA ARG A 266 -17.46 -2.03 8.28
C ARG A 266 -16.24 -1.32 7.71
N HIS A 267 -16.42 -0.58 6.63
CA HIS A 267 -15.38 0.32 6.13
C HIS A 267 -15.10 1.44 7.11
N ASP A 268 -16.16 2.02 7.69
CA ASP A 268 -16.01 3.09 8.65
C ASP A 268 -15.30 2.60 9.92
N GLU A 269 -15.60 1.38 10.39
CA GLU A 269 -14.88 0.74 11.49
C GLU A 269 -13.38 0.59 11.16
N PHE A 270 -13.04 0.04 9.98
CA PHE A 270 -11.65 -0.08 9.56
C PHE A 270 -10.93 1.27 9.51
N VAL A 271 -11.54 2.25 8.85
CA VAL A 271 -10.97 3.60 8.69
C VAL A 271 -10.78 4.26 10.06
N ASN A 272 -11.78 4.20 10.93
CA ASN A 272 -11.72 4.81 12.25
C ASN A 272 -10.66 4.13 13.13
N GLU A 273 -10.66 2.80 13.22
CA GLU A 273 -9.69 2.11 14.05
C GLU A 273 -8.27 2.24 13.52
N PHE A 274 -8.07 2.03 12.23
CA PHE A 274 -6.73 2.01 11.65
C PHE A 274 -6.14 3.43 11.49
N ILE A 275 -6.91 4.36 10.92
CA ILE A 275 -6.40 5.67 10.49
C ILE A 275 -6.54 6.71 11.60
N VAL A 276 -7.66 6.72 12.32
CA VAL A 276 -7.85 7.68 13.42
C VAL A 276 -7.17 7.17 14.69
N GLY A 277 -7.29 5.88 14.99
CA GLY A 277 -6.79 5.30 16.23
C GLY A 277 -5.27 5.13 16.31
N LEU A 278 -4.58 4.89 15.19
CA LEU A 278 -3.23 4.32 15.23
C LEU A 278 -2.24 4.91 14.26
N THR A 279 -2.53 4.77 12.97
CA THR A 279 -1.54 5.09 11.96
C THR A 279 -1.75 6.50 11.52
N ASN A 280 -0.81 7.38 11.87
CA ASN A 280 -0.86 8.76 11.44
C ASN A 280 -1.03 8.79 9.91
N PRO A 281 -2.01 9.50 9.33
CA PRO A 281 -2.17 9.60 7.88
C PRO A 281 -0.87 9.99 7.16
N LYS A 282 0.03 10.72 7.84
CA LYS A 282 1.38 11.02 7.36
C LYS A 282 2.25 9.77 7.19
N GLN A 283 2.17 8.76 8.06
CA GLN A 283 2.89 7.50 7.93
C GLN A 283 2.36 6.69 6.74
N ILE A 284 1.04 6.61 6.55
CA ILE A 284 0.43 5.97 5.36
C ILE A 284 0.93 6.66 4.09
N ALA A 285 0.87 7.99 4.04
CA ALA A 285 1.36 8.76 2.91
C ALA A 285 2.88 8.58 2.68
N ARG A 286 3.68 8.44 3.74
CA ARG A 286 5.11 8.14 3.64
C ARG A 286 5.37 6.73 3.12
N ALA A 287 4.62 5.73 3.57
CA ALA A 287 4.72 4.35 3.09
C ALA A 287 4.37 4.26 1.59
N ALA A 288 3.27 4.88 1.19
CA ALA A 288 2.89 5.07 -0.21
C ALA A 288 4.02 5.71 -1.03
N LEU A 289 4.52 6.88 -0.61
CA LEU A 289 5.60 7.59 -1.30
C LEU A 289 6.90 6.77 -1.35
N ARG A 290 7.25 6.09 -0.27
CA ARG A 290 8.43 5.22 -0.16
C ARG A 290 8.36 4.14 -1.23
N ASP A 291 7.23 3.46 -1.35
CA ASP A 291 7.10 2.31 -2.24
C ASP A 291 6.98 2.73 -3.71
N LEU A 292 6.29 3.84 -3.98
CA LEU A 292 6.25 4.44 -5.31
C LEU A 292 7.63 4.90 -5.80
N ARG A 293 8.51 5.33 -4.88
CA ARG A 293 9.91 5.68 -5.21
C ARG A 293 10.81 4.48 -5.37
N ALA A 294 10.46 3.31 -4.82
CA ALA A 294 11.36 2.18 -4.69
C ALA A 294 11.73 1.52 -6.03
N ARG A 295 11.07 1.88 -7.15
CA ARG A 295 11.26 1.36 -8.52
C ARG A 295 11.12 -0.17 -8.61
N GLY A 296 10.03 -0.62 -9.19
CA GLY A 296 9.77 -2.05 -9.46
C GLY A 296 8.37 -2.28 -10.01
N ASP A 297 8.18 -3.48 -10.58
CA ASP A 297 6.96 -3.93 -11.25
C ASP A 297 5.69 -3.80 -10.39
N SER A 298 5.84 -3.65 -9.08
CA SER A 298 4.76 -3.54 -8.09
C SER A 298 4.14 -2.14 -7.98
N ALA A 299 4.60 -1.14 -8.74
CA ALA A 299 4.05 0.21 -8.70
C ALA A 299 2.52 0.21 -8.88
N HIS A 300 2.00 -0.64 -9.76
CA HIS A 300 0.57 -0.81 -9.98
C HIS A 300 -0.21 -1.32 -8.77
N LEU A 301 0.39 -2.23 -8.00
CA LEU A 301 -0.21 -2.81 -6.80
C LEU A 301 -0.23 -1.79 -5.68
N ILE A 302 0.87 -1.05 -5.49
CA ILE A 302 0.92 0.05 -4.52
C ILE A 302 -0.12 1.12 -4.87
N ILE A 303 -0.24 1.44 -6.16
CA ILE A 303 -1.27 2.32 -6.69
C ILE A 303 -2.67 1.75 -6.40
N SER A 304 -2.89 0.44 -6.57
CA SER A 304 -4.16 -0.24 -6.30
C SER A 304 -4.50 -0.28 -4.81
N THR A 305 -3.52 -0.50 -3.93
CA THR A 305 -3.66 -0.43 -2.48
C THR A 305 -4.02 0.99 -2.04
N ILE A 306 -3.31 1.98 -2.58
CA ILE A 306 -3.61 3.40 -2.37
C ILE A 306 -5.01 3.73 -2.88
N PHE A 307 -5.38 3.22 -4.04
CA PHE A 307 -6.69 3.36 -4.65
C PHE A 307 -7.79 2.78 -3.74
N ALA A 308 -7.60 1.59 -3.19
CA ALA A 308 -8.54 0.99 -2.24
C ALA A 308 -8.69 1.90 -1.02
N LEU A 309 -7.59 2.42 -0.44
CA LEU A 309 -7.65 3.35 0.69
C LEU A 309 -8.36 4.65 0.36
N LEU A 310 -8.02 5.25 -0.76
CA LEU A 310 -8.61 6.47 -1.28
C LEU A 310 -10.12 6.31 -1.51
N SER A 311 -10.56 5.15 -1.99
CA SER A 311 -11.97 4.78 -2.08
C SER A 311 -12.63 4.63 -0.70
N LEU A 312 -11.89 4.13 0.30
CA LEU A 312 -12.35 4.09 1.70
C LEU A 312 -12.47 5.49 2.32
N PHE A 313 -11.76 6.49 1.80
CA PHE A 313 -11.86 7.90 2.24
C PHE A 313 -13.06 8.66 1.63
N ARG A 314 -14.08 7.99 1.07
CA ARG A 314 -15.31 8.67 0.65
C ARG A 314 -15.84 9.52 1.81
N PRO A 315 -16.07 10.83 1.63
CA PRO A 315 -16.74 11.64 2.65
C PRO A 315 -18.09 10.97 2.93
N LEU A 316 -18.25 10.42 4.13
CA LEU A 316 -19.57 10.02 4.63
C LEU A 316 -20.41 11.28 4.58
N VAL A 317 -21.37 11.30 3.65
CA VAL A 317 -22.25 12.44 3.42
C VAL A 317 -23.13 12.74 4.65
N GLN A 318 -23.05 11.95 5.73
CA GLN A 318 -24.00 11.99 6.85
C GLN A 318 -23.43 11.78 8.26
N SER A 319 -22.12 11.59 8.46
CA SER A 319 -21.61 11.46 9.84
C SER A 319 -21.25 12.83 10.43
N GLU A 320 -22.17 13.41 11.19
CA GLU A 320 -21.91 14.61 12.02
C GLU A 320 -20.85 14.34 13.11
N VAL A 321 -20.56 13.07 13.40
CA VAL A 321 -19.82 12.66 14.60
C VAL A 321 -18.31 12.79 14.44
N TYR A 322 -17.78 12.76 13.21
CA TYR A 322 -16.36 12.94 12.97
C TYR A 322 -16.10 13.73 11.69
N PRO A 323 -15.81 15.04 11.79
CA PRO A 323 -15.11 15.73 10.72
C PRO A 323 -13.67 15.18 10.70
N MET A 324 -13.49 13.98 10.16
CA MET A 324 -12.19 13.51 9.68
C MET A 324 -11.59 14.66 8.89
N THR A 325 -10.58 15.31 9.48
CA THR A 325 -10.25 16.65 9.00
C THR A 325 -9.79 16.52 7.55
N LEU A 326 -10.54 17.17 6.65
CA LEU A 326 -10.31 17.28 5.23
C LEU A 326 -8.83 17.52 4.83
N PRO A 327 -7.97 18.17 5.65
CA PRO A 327 -6.52 18.19 5.44
C PRO A 327 -5.81 16.84 5.24
N TYR A 328 -6.27 15.73 5.82
CA TYR A 328 -5.56 14.43 5.73
C TYR A 328 -5.78 13.71 4.40
N GLN A 329 -7.05 13.56 3.99
CA GLN A 329 -7.41 13.04 2.67
C GLN A 329 -6.70 13.82 1.56
N ARG A 330 -6.58 15.14 1.72
CA ARG A 330 -5.83 16.01 0.81
C ARG A 330 -4.33 15.71 0.77
N ARG A 331 -3.67 15.48 1.92
CA ARG A 331 -2.23 15.16 1.96
C ARG A 331 -1.96 13.81 1.32
N LEU A 332 -2.81 12.82 1.59
CA LEU A 332 -2.69 11.50 0.97
C LEU A 332 -2.88 11.60 -0.54
N LEU A 333 -3.97 12.20 -1.01
CA LEU A 333 -4.21 12.42 -2.44
C LEU A 333 -3.03 13.14 -3.11
N HIS A 334 -2.49 14.18 -2.49
CA HIS A 334 -1.31 14.89 -3.03
C HIS A 334 -0.08 13.98 -3.12
N SER A 335 0.22 13.22 -2.06
CA SER A 335 1.31 12.24 -2.07
C SER A 335 1.15 11.20 -3.17
N CYS A 336 -0.09 10.75 -3.41
CA CYS A 336 -0.39 9.78 -4.45
C CYS A 336 -0.25 10.39 -5.86
N LEU A 337 -0.80 11.60 -6.08
CA LEU A 337 -0.63 12.37 -7.32
C LEU A 337 0.86 12.63 -7.62
N SER A 338 1.64 13.01 -6.61
CA SER A 338 3.09 13.23 -6.71
C SER A 338 3.86 11.99 -7.13
N ALA A 339 3.47 10.87 -6.57
CA ALA A 339 4.07 9.60 -6.89
C ALA A 339 3.69 9.10 -8.28
N CYS A 340 2.41 9.20 -8.67
CA CYS A 340 1.99 8.89 -10.03
C CYS A 340 2.71 9.76 -11.05
N GLN A 341 2.86 11.06 -10.79
CA GLN A 341 3.69 11.94 -11.61
C GLN A 341 5.12 11.41 -11.74
N SER A 342 5.72 11.00 -10.61
CA SER A 342 7.09 10.47 -10.60
C SER A 342 7.20 9.16 -11.37
N VAL A 343 6.19 8.28 -11.31
CA VAL A 343 6.12 7.03 -12.09
C VAL A 343 6.01 7.32 -13.58
N LEU A 344 5.13 8.22 -14.00
CA LEU A 344 5.04 8.66 -15.40
C LEU A 344 6.34 9.25 -15.92
N CYS A 345 7.03 10.05 -15.10
CA CYS A 345 8.34 10.59 -15.46
C CYS A 345 9.39 9.51 -15.74
N MET A 346 9.20 8.28 -15.25
CA MET A 346 10.14 7.19 -15.45
C MET A 346 9.91 6.44 -16.77
N GLY A 347 8.78 6.65 -17.46
CA GLY A 347 8.55 6.13 -18.82
C GLY A 347 8.47 4.60 -18.91
N GLU A 348 8.04 3.91 -17.85
CA GLU A 348 7.82 2.46 -17.88
C GLU A 348 6.43 2.16 -18.45
N ASP A 349 6.34 1.64 -19.67
CA ASP A 349 5.07 1.39 -20.40
C ASP A 349 4.07 0.53 -19.60
N SER A 350 4.55 -0.40 -18.76
CA SER A 350 3.72 -1.26 -17.91
C SER A 350 2.96 -0.49 -16.81
N THR A 351 3.35 0.76 -16.52
CA THR A 351 2.76 1.57 -15.44
C THR A 351 1.53 2.36 -15.90
N PHE A 352 1.29 2.45 -17.20
CA PHE A 352 0.24 3.30 -17.76
C PHE A 352 -1.18 2.86 -17.36
N SER A 353 -1.53 1.58 -17.53
CA SER A 353 -2.88 1.05 -17.17
C SER A 353 -3.22 1.24 -15.69
N SER A 354 -2.18 1.23 -14.86
CA SER A 354 -2.31 1.31 -13.41
C SER A 354 -2.47 2.75 -12.97
N CYS A 355 -1.75 3.65 -13.63
CA CYS A 355 -1.95 5.08 -13.48
C CYS A 355 -3.33 5.52 -14.01
N GLU A 356 -3.86 4.91 -15.06
CA GLU A 356 -5.21 5.18 -15.55
C GLU A 356 -6.28 4.87 -14.48
N SER A 357 -6.23 3.67 -13.89
CA SER A 357 -7.15 3.25 -12.82
C SER A 357 -7.05 4.15 -11.58
N PHE A 358 -5.83 4.60 -11.25
CA PHE A 358 -5.61 5.57 -10.18
C PHE A 358 -6.24 6.91 -10.48
N MET A 359 -6.01 7.43 -11.68
CA MET A 359 -6.49 8.75 -12.06
C MET A 359 -8.01 8.77 -12.13
N ASP A 360 -8.64 7.70 -12.64
CA ASP A 360 -10.08 7.53 -12.61
C ASP A 360 -10.61 7.71 -11.16
N THR A 361 -9.93 7.10 -10.19
CA THR A 361 -10.37 7.23 -8.80
C THR A 361 -10.05 8.56 -8.17
N ALA A 362 -8.85 9.09 -8.42
CA ALA A 362 -8.48 10.42 -7.97
C ALA A 362 -9.49 11.46 -8.47
N PHE A 363 -9.93 11.33 -9.73
CA PHE A 363 -10.97 12.16 -10.32
C PHE A 363 -12.34 11.91 -9.69
N SER A 364 -12.76 10.67 -9.52
CA SER A 364 -13.99 10.33 -8.79
C SER A 364 -14.01 10.90 -7.38
N MET A 365 -12.91 10.83 -6.62
CA MET A 365 -12.77 11.42 -5.29
C MET A 365 -12.84 12.95 -5.33
N LEU A 366 -12.13 13.58 -6.27
CA LEU A 366 -12.22 15.02 -6.46
C LEU A 366 -13.67 15.40 -6.77
N GLN A 367 -14.31 14.71 -7.71
CA GLN A 367 -15.72 14.94 -8.03
C GLN A 367 -16.61 14.85 -6.81
N MET A 368 -16.42 13.85 -5.95
CA MET A 368 -17.18 13.72 -4.71
C MET A 368 -16.89 14.85 -3.72
N ALA A 369 -15.62 15.18 -3.51
CA ALA A 369 -15.20 16.27 -2.63
C ALA A 369 -15.80 17.62 -3.07
N PHE A 370 -15.97 17.83 -4.37
CA PHE A 370 -16.51 19.06 -4.94
C PHE A 370 -18.04 19.06 -5.13
N LYS A 371 -18.67 17.89 -5.24
CA LYS A 371 -20.14 17.75 -5.35
C LYS A 371 -20.87 17.81 -4.01
N SER A 372 -20.17 17.61 -2.89
CA SER A 372 -20.79 17.64 -1.56
C SER A 372 -21.34 19.05 -1.25
N PRO A 373 -22.68 19.23 -1.16
CA PRO A 373 -23.30 20.52 -0.94
C PRO A 373 -23.18 20.89 0.55
N GLY A 374 -22.09 21.56 0.90
CA GLY A 374 -21.81 22.02 2.26
C GLY A 374 -20.61 22.95 2.27
N ASN A 375 -20.81 24.15 2.80
CA ASN A 375 -19.88 25.28 2.83
C ASN A 375 -18.47 24.91 3.30
N TYR A 376 -17.58 24.68 2.35
CA TYR A 376 -16.17 24.87 2.64
C TYR A 376 -15.48 25.69 1.54
N PRO A 377 -15.75 27.01 1.49
CA PRO A 377 -15.18 27.94 0.52
C PRO A 377 -13.64 28.17 0.64
N GLY A 378 -12.88 27.21 1.17
CA GLY A 378 -11.41 27.28 1.29
C GLY A 378 -10.69 25.92 1.24
N LEU A 379 -11.32 24.85 0.76
CA LEU A 379 -10.75 23.49 0.89
C LEU A 379 -9.65 23.14 -0.11
N PHE A 380 -9.48 23.84 -1.21
CA PHE A 380 -8.37 23.52 -2.11
C PHE A 380 -7.57 24.79 -2.37
N PRO A 381 -6.39 24.97 -1.72
CA PRO A 381 -5.47 25.98 -2.18
C PRO A 381 -5.19 25.69 -3.65
N GLU A 382 -5.30 26.72 -4.45
CA GLU A 382 -5.41 26.70 -5.90
C GLU A 382 -4.20 25.98 -6.54
N ARG A 383 -3.06 25.95 -5.80
CA ARG A 383 -1.86 25.14 -6.09
C ARG A 383 -2.13 23.66 -6.34
N ARG A 384 -3.15 23.10 -5.69
CA ARG A 384 -3.46 21.68 -5.77
C ARG A 384 -4.37 21.34 -6.94
N ILE A 385 -5.20 22.28 -7.39
CA ILE A 385 -6.02 22.03 -8.58
C ILE A 385 -5.15 22.11 -9.86
N HIS A 386 -4.13 22.96 -9.85
CA HIS A 386 -3.11 22.94 -10.89
C HIS A 386 -2.42 21.57 -11.02
N ALA A 387 -2.04 20.92 -9.91
CA ALA A 387 -1.45 19.57 -9.96
C ALA A 387 -2.39 18.53 -10.59
N VAL A 388 -3.70 18.66 -10.35
CA VAL A 388 -4.72 17.80 -10.97
C VAL A 388 -4.83 18.07 -12.47
N ILE A 389 -4.81 19.34 -12.91
CA ILE A 389 -4.84 19.71 -14.33
C ILE A 389 -3.57 19.26 -15.04
N ALA A 390 -2.42 19.43 -14.41
CA ALA A 390 -1.13 18.95 -14.88
C ALA A 390 -1.17 17.44 -15.11
N LEU A 391 -1.63 16.66 -14.14
CA LEU A 391 -1.75 15.21 -14.28
C LEU A 391 -2.79 14.82 -15.34
N ALA A 392 -3.98 15.43 -15.29
CA ALA A 392 -5.01 15.24 -16.30
C ALA A 392 -4.45 15.46 -17.71
N SER A 393 -3.63 16.50 -17.89
CA SER A 393 -3.04 16.85 -19.18
C SER A 393 -2.10 15.78 -19.73
N THR A 394 -1.33 15.10 -18.87
CA THR A 394 -0.45 14.00 -19.24
C THR A 394 -1.24 12.80 -19.74
N PHE A 395 -2.25 12.40 -18.98
CA PHE A 395 -3.04 11.21 -19.29
C PHE A 395 -4.05 11.43 -20.40
N LEU A 396 -4.56 12.66 -20.58
CA LEU A 396 -5.65 12.91 -21.52
C LEU A 396 -5.27 12.48 -22.93
N LEU A 397 -4.07 12.83 -23.38
CA LEU A 397 -3.62 12.57 -24.74
C LEU A 397 -3.38 11.08 -25.00
N GLU A 398 -2.91 10.33 -24.00
CA GLU A 398 -2.71 8.89 -24.12
C GLU A 398 -4.03 8.10 -23.98
N ALA A 399 -4.90 8.48 -23.04
CA ALA A 399 -6.22 7.86 -22.84
C ALA A 399 -7.15 8.02 -24.06
N ILE A 400 -6.94 9.11 -24.78
CA ILE A 400 -7.54 9.42 -26.08
C ILE A 400 -7.14 8.39 -27.14
N ASP A 401 -5.89 7.96 -27.12
CA ASP A 401 -5.38 6.97 -28.06
C ASP A 401 -5.77 5.55 -27.65
N SER A 402 -5.88 5.27 -26.34
CA SER A 402 -6.32 3.97 -25.81
C SER A 402 -7.85 3.75 -25.78
N TRP A 403 -8.65 4.75 -26.17
CA TRP A 403 -10.12 4.70 -26.21
C TRP A 403 -10.81 4.50 -24.84
N ALA A 404 -10.19 4.95 -23.76
CA ALA A 404 -10.77 4.89 -22.41
C ALA A 404 -11.93 5.90 -22.24
N THR A 405 -13.13 5.54 -22.72
CA THR A 405 -14.33 6.41 -22.68
C THR A 405 -14.74 6.82 -21.27
N LYS A 406 -14.48 5.95 -20.27
CA LYS A 406 -14.72 6.22 -18.86
C LYS A 406 -13.84 7.38 -18.37
N PHE A 407 -12.54 7.32 -18.65
CA PHE A 407 -11.56 8.33 -18.27
C PHE A 407 -11.93 9.72 -18.82
N VAL A 408 -12.36 9.80 -20.08
CA VAL A 408 -12.81 11.06 -20.72
C VAL A 408 -13.97 11.70 -19.97
N ALA A 409 -14.96 10.90 -19.53
CA ALA A 409 -16.11 11.39 -18.79
C ALA A 409 -15.70 11.96 -17.42
N GLU A 410 -14.71 11.36 -16.79
CA GLU A 410 -14.22 11.78 -15.48
C GLU A 410 -13.36 13.04 -15.52
N VAL A 411 -12.42 13.11 -16.48
CA VAL A 411 -11.63 14.31 -16.72
C VAL A 411 -12.54 15.49 -17.03
N ARG A 412 -13.61 15.26 -17.81
CA ARG A 412 -14.63 16.28 -18.04
C ARG A 412 -15.24 16.77 -16.73
N GLY A 413 -15.64 15.86 -15.84
CA GLY A 413 -16.22 16.23 -14.56
C GLY A 413 -15.27 17.08 -13.71
N VAL A 414 -13.98 16.75 -13.70
CA VAL A 414 -12.95 17.49 -12.94
C VAL A 414 -12.64 18.85 -13.55
N ALA A 415 -12.54 18.93 -14.88
CA ALA A 415 -12.35 20.20 -15.57
C ALA A 415 -13.54 21.14 -15.35
N GLN A 416 -14.78 20.63 -15.38
CA GLN A 416 -15.98 21.40 -15.07
C GLN A 416 -15.94 21.95 -13.64
N ILE A 417 -15.62 21.10 -12.67
CA ILE A 417 -15.46 21.50 -11.27
C ILE A 417 -14.45 22.63 -11.12
N PHE A 418 -13.31 22.53 -11.79
CA PHE A 418 -12.30 23.59 -11.70
C PHE A 418 -12.78 24.90 -12.33
N CYS A 419 -13.49 24.83 -13.46
CA CYS A 419 -14.12 26.00 -14.05
C CYS A 419 -15.08 26.66 -13.05
N ASP A 420 -15.88 25.86 -12.35
CA ASP A 420 -16.83 26.38 -11.36
C ASP A 420 -16.12 27.01 -10.16
N GLN A 421 -14.99 26.43 -9.70
CA GLN A 421 -14.17 27.02 -8.62
C GLN A 421 -13.52 28.34 -9.03
N LEU A 422 -12.92 28.42 -10.23
CA LEU A 422 -12.35 29.67 -10.74
C LEU A 422 -13.41 30.76 -10.89
N ARG A 423 -14.60 30.41 -11.38
CA ARG A 423 -15.73 31.36 -11.47
C ARG A 423 -16.16 31.86 -10.10
N ARG A 424 -16.28 30.98 -9.10
CA ARG A 424 -16.61 31.39 -7.72
C ARG A 424 -15.55 32.31 -7.14
N HIS A 425 -14.27 31.99 -7.34
CA HIS A 425 -13.16 32.83 -6.87
C HIS A 425 -13.18 34.21 -7.56
N ALA A 426 -13.39 34.25 -8.87
CA ALA A 426 -13.52 35.49 -9.63
C ALA A 426 -14.75 36.31 -9.23
N ALA A 427 -15.87 35.66 -8.89
CA ALA A 427 -17.07 36.35 -8.40
C ALA A 427 -16.94 36.85 -6.95
N ALA A 428 -16.10 36.21 -6.14
CA ALA A 428 -15.86 36.59 -4.75
C ALA A 428 -14.84 37.74 -4.60
N HIS A 429 -13.99 37.97 -5.61
CA HIS A 429 -13.02 39.06 -5.61
C HIS A 429 -13.57 40.28 -6.33
N ASP A 430 -13.37 41.46 -5.74
CA ASP A 430 -13.64 42.72 -6.40
C ASP A 430 -12.75 42.82 -7.65
N PRO A 431 -13.30 43.02 -8.86
CA PRO A 431 -12.51 43.21 -10.08
C PRO A 431 -11.56 44.42 -10.01
N ALA A 432 -11.76 45.35 -9.07
CA ALA A 432 -10.84 46.45 -8.80
C ALA A 432 -9.67 46.07 -7.87
N SER A 433 -9.74 44.94 -7.16
CA SER A 433 -8.63 44.44 -6.35
C SER A 433 -7.55 43.86 -7.26
N PRO A 434 -6.26 44.16 -7.01
CA PRO A 434 -5.18 43.45 -7.69
C PRO A 434 -5.36 41.95 -7.51
N SER A 435 -5.14 41.19 -8.59
CA SER A 435 -5.23 39.74 -8.58
C SER A 435 -4.27 39.16 -7.55
N ASP A 436 -4.70 38.10 -6.86
CA ASP A 436 -3.81 37.36 -5.97
C ASP A 436 -2.64 36.81 -6.82
N PRO A 437 -1.38 37.20 -6.53
CA PRO A 437 -0.22 36.77 -7.32
C PRO A 437 -0.06 35.24 -7.36
N GLN A 438 -0.60 34.52 -6.36
CA GLN A 438 -0.64 33.06 -6.38
C GLN A 438 -1.62 32.53 -7.44
N ILE A 439 -2.78 33.17 -7.61
CA ILE A 439 -3.78 32.80 -8.62
C ILE A 439 -3.24 33.03 -10.02
N ASP A 440 -2.53 34.14 -10.24
CA ASP A 440 -1.91 34.43 -11.54
C ASP A 440 -0.80 33.45 -11.89
N LEU A 441 0.02 33.07 -10.90
CA LEU A 441 1.01 32.01 -11.08
C LEU A 441 0.35 30.69 -11.52
N LEU A 442 -0.79 30.35 -10.93
CA LEU A 442 -1.50 29.11 -11.21
C LEU A 442 -2.25 29.13 -12.52
N ARG A 443 -2.84 30.27 -12.88
CA ARG A 443 -3.39 30.51 -14.22
C ARG A 443 -2.28 30.29 -15.23
N ARG A 444 -1.17 31.03 -15.13
CA ARG A 444 -0.02 30.92 -16.04
C ARG A 444 0.49 29.48 -16.18
N ALA A 445 0.69 28.77 -15.07
CA ALA A 445 1.13 27.39 -15.11
C ALA A 445 0.09 26.46 -15.78
N SER A 446 -1.20 26.63 -15.48
CA SER A 446 -2.28 25.83 -16.08
C SER A 446 -2.50 26.12 -17.56
N ARG A 447 -2.22 27.35 -18.04
CA ARG A 447 -2.30 27.72 -19.46
C ARG A 447 -1.35 26.88 -20.32
N ALA A 448 -0.15 26.58 -19.81
CA ALA A 448 0.81 25.74 -20.52
C ALA A 448 0.29 24.31 -20.73
N HIS A 449 -0.28 23.68 -19.70
CA HIS A 449 -0.90 22.35 -19.80
C HIS A 449 -2.13 22.35 -20.69
N TRP A 450 -2.96 23.39 -20.54
CA TRP A 450 -4.12 23.57 -21.40
C TRP A 450 -3.72 23.60 -22.87
N LYS A 451 -2.70 24.41 -23.21
CA LYS A 451 -2.21 24.57 -24.58
C LYS A 451 -1.67 23.26 -25.13
N HIS A 452 -0.80 22.58 -24.38
CA HIS A 452 -0.23 21.29 -24.79
C HIS A 452 -1.33 20.28 -25.16
N VAL A 453 -2.34 20.15 -24.31
CA VAL A 453 -3.47 19.26 -24.57
C VAL A 453 -4.31 19.74 -25.75
N MET A 454 -4.60 21.03 -25.86
CA MET A 454 -5.35 21.56 -27.00
C MET A 454 -4.64 21.30 -28.32
N ASP A 455 -3.33 21.48 -28.37
CA ASP A 455 -2.54 21.21 -29.57
C ASP A 455 -2.58 19.71 -29.91
N GLY A 456 -2.44 18.84 -28.91
CA GLY A 456 -2.60 17.39 -29.07
C GLY A 456 -4.01 16.96 -29.51
N LEU A 457 -5.05 17.63 -29.00
CA LEU A 457 -6.45 17.41 -29.39
C LEU A 457 -6.69 17.85 -30.83
N ARG A 458 -6.16 19.01 -31.23
CA ARG A 458 -6.27 19.58 -32.58
C ARG A 458 -5.53 18.71 -33.60
N ALA A 459 -4.31 18.29 -33.30
CA ALA A 459 -3.53 17.40 -34.16
C ALA A 459 -4.28 16.08 -34.44
N ARG A 460 -4.84 15.46 -33.39
CA ARG A 460 -5.60 14.20 -33.55
C ARG A 460 -6.93 14.37 -34.29
N ARG A 461 -7.59 15.53 -34.15
CA ARG A 461 -8.81 15.85 -34.92
C ARG A 461 -8.55 15.82 -36.42
N VAL A 462 -7.41 16.35 -36.86
CA VAL A 462 -7.00 16.31 -38.28
C VAL A 462 -6.87 14.87 -38.78
N HIS A 463 -6.35 13.96 -37.96
CA HIS A 463 -6.14 12.57 -38.33
C HIS A 463 -7.41 11.69 -38.28
N ARG A 464 -8.33 11.93 -37.35
CA ARG A 464 -9.51 11.06 -37.13
C ARG A 464 -10.79 11.50 -37.85
N GLY A 465 -10.80 12.71 -38.42
CA GLY A 465 -11.98 13.28 -39.09
C GLY A 465 -13.07 13.77 -38.13
N ASP A 466 -13.96 14.63 -38.64
CA ASP A 466 -14.98 15.33 -37.83
C ASP A 466 -16.13 14.43 -37.31
N GLY A 467 -16.12 13.15 -37.66
CA GLY A 467 -17.19 12.18 -37.33
C GLY A 467 -17.15 11.61 -35.91
N ASP A 468 -16.05 11.72 -35.16
CA ASP A 468 -15.97 11.13 -33.82
C ASP A 468 -16.68 12.00 -32.76
N THR A 469 -17.93 11.64 -32.49
CA THR A 469 -18.81 12.34 -31.54
C THR A 469 -18.29 12.32 -30.09
N ARG A 470 -17.37 11.41 -29.75
CA ARG A 470 -16.80 11.28 -28.40
C ARG A 470 -15.79 12.38 -28.08
N TRP A 471 -15.15 12.97 -29.09
CA TRP A 471 -14.14 14.02 -28.90
C TRP A 471 -14.73 15.38 -28.54
N ARG A 472 -15.93 15.64 -29.07
CA ARG A 472 -16.56 16.95 -29.01
C ARG A 472 -16.81 17.42 -27.57
N PRO A 473 -17.36 16.59 -26.65
CA PRO A 473 -17.56 17.00 -25.26
C PRO A 473 -16.25 17.30 -24.54
N LEU A 474 -15.19 16.51 -24.80
CA LEU A 474 -13.89 16.71 -24.16
C LEU A 474 -13.23 18.01 -24.63
N HIS A 475 -13.18 18.23 -25.95
CA HIS A 475 -12.70 19.47 -26.54
C HIS A 475 -13.47 20.69 -26.03
N GLN A 476 -14.82 20.61 -25.97
CA GLN A 476 -15.65 21.69 -25.42
C GLN A 476 -15.32 21.99 -23.97
N THR A 477 -15.14 20.94 -23.15
CA THR A 477 -14.80 21.11 -21.73
C THR A 477 -13.41 21.74 -21.57
N TRP A 478 -12.45 21.31 -22.39
CA TRP A 478 -11.12 21.90 -22.38
C TRP A 478 -11.15 23.36 -22.86
N VAL A 479 -11.96 23.71 -23.85
CA VAL A 479 -12.17 25.13 -24.23
C VAL A 479 -12.78 25.95 -23.08
N LEU A 480 -13.74 25.39 -22.34
CA LEU A 480 -14.29 26.06 -21.15
C LEU A 480 -13.23 26.28 -20.06
N LEU A 481 -12.36 25.29 -19.86
CA LEU A 481 -11.17 25.40 -19.00
C LEU A 481 -10.24 26.53 -19.47
N GLY A 482 -9.98 26.62 -20.77
CA GLY A 482 -9.17 27.70 -21.36
C GLY A 482 -9.74 29.07 -21.07
N ARG A 483 -11.07 29.25 -21.24
CA ARG A 483 -11.76 30.50 -20.90
C ARG A 483 -11.65 30.84 -19.42
N ALA A 484 -11.79 29.85 -18.53
CA ALA A 484 -11.64 30.06 -17.08
C ALA A 484 -10.20 30.46 -16.71
N LEU A 485 -9.21 29.99 -17.49
CA LEU A 485 -7.80 30.38 -17.38
C LEU A 485 -7.47 31.69 -18.11
N GLU A 486 -8.46 32.39 -18.66
CA GLU A 486 -8.31 33.61 -19.47
C GLU A 486 -7.39 33.38 -20.69
N VAL A 487 -7.53 32.21 -21.31
CA VAL A 487 -6.98 31.91 -22.63
C VAL A 487 -8.10 31.99 -23.63
N ASP A 488 -7.91 32.72 -24.72
CA ASP A 488 -8.89 32.74 -25.80
C ASP A 488 -8.99 31.37 -26.51
N ALA A 489 -10.03 31.21 -27.33
CA ALA A 489 -10.29 29.95 -28.03
C ALA A 489 -9.16 29.53 -29.01
N TYR A 490 -8.26 30.46 -29.35
CA TYR A 490 -7.15 30.25 -30.27
C TYR A 490 -5.85 29.92 -29.56
N GLY A 491 -5.77 30.12 -28.24
CA GLY A 491 -4.56 29.90 -27.46
C GLY A 491 -3.60 31.09 -27.46
N THR A 492 -4.08 32.26 -27.91
CA THR A 492 -3.40 33.53 -27.79
C THR A 492 -3.67 34.08 -26.38
N ALA A 493 -2.92 33.57 -25.41
CA ALA A 493 -2.72 34.32 -24.17
C ALA A 493 -1.99 35.64 -24.51
N PRO A 494 -2.24 36.75 -23.78
CA PRO A 494 -1.39 37.92 -23.89
C PRO A 494 0.07 37.47 -23.76
N VAL A 495 0.86 37.86 -24.76
CA VAL A 495 2.20 37.36 -24.96
C VAL A 495 3.10 37.96 -23.86
N GLU A 496 3.15 37.31 -22.70
CA GLU A 496 4.25 37.48 -21.75
C GLU A 496 5.44 36.69 -22.30
N HIS A 497 6.12 37.31 -23.27
CA HIS A 497 7.41 36.84 -23.76
C HIS A 497 8.42 36.83 -22.59
N GLU A 498 9.10 35.69 -22.42
CA GLU A 498 10.47 35.60 -21.90
C GLU A 498 10.74 35.70 -20.37
N GLU A 499 9.92 36.38 -19.56
CA GLU A 499 10.23 36.55 -18.12
C GLU A 499 10.06 35.29 -17.24
N VAL A 500 9.26 34.31 -17.65
CA VAL A 500 9.02 33.07 -16.85
C VAL A 500 10.24 32.15 -16.81
N ARG A 501 11.18 32.27 -17.77
CA ARG A 501 12.45 31.53 -17.71
C ARG A 501 13.48 32.15 -16.77
N ALA A 502 13.37 33.46 -16.49
CA ALA A 502 14.34 34.19 -15.69
C ALA A 502 14.06 34.15 -14.18
N THR A 503 12.84 33.80 -13.76
CA THR A 503 12.42 33.89 -12.34
C THR A 503 12.57 32.59 -11.53
N PHE A 504 12.95 31.48 -12.14
CA PHE A 504 13.23 30.24 -11.41
C PHE A 504 14.72 29.88 -11.52
N PRO A 505 15.44 29.67 -10.39
CA PRO A 505 16.81 29.19 -10.45
C PRO A 505 16.84 27.88 -11.25
N LEU A 506 17.78 27.74 -12.19
CA LEU A 506 17.93 26.65 -13.18
C LEU A 506 17.96 25.21 -12.59
N LEU A 507 17.79 25.05 -11.29
CA LEU A 507 17.78 23.80 -10.53
C LEU A 507 16.40 23.41 -9.98
N THR A 508 15.33 24.14 -10.33
CA THR A 508 13.97 23.80 -9.87
C THR A 508 13.21 22.91 -10.84
N ARG A 509 13.72 22.59 -12.04
CA ARG A 509 13.03 21.75 -13.03
C ARG A 509 13.97 20.78 -13.74
N CYS A 510 13.40 19.69 -14.28
CA CYS A 510 14.15 18.73 -15.07
C CYS A 510 14.59 19.37 -16.40
N THR A 511 15.83 19.18 -16.81
CA THR A 511 16.36 19.79 -18.04
C THR A 511 15.98 19.00 -19.29
N TRP A 512 15.68 17.70 -19.13
CA TRP A 512 15.21 16.85 -20.22
C TRP A 512 13.83 17.27 -20.71
N ARG A 513 13.71 17.78 -21.94
CA ARG A 513 12.47 18.42 -22.45
C ARG A 513 11.26 17.50 -22.55
N GLU A 514 11.48 16.20 -22.72
CA GLU A 514 10.39 15.22 -22.74
C GLU A 514 10.03 14.71 -21.34
N CYS A 515 10.83 15.05 -20.32
CA CYS A 515 10.45 14.77 -18.95
C CYS A 515 9.29 15.67 -18.55
N LEU A 516 8.26 15.09 -17.93
CA LEU A 516 7.13 15.81 -17.38
C LEU A 516 7.58 16.95 -16.45
N CYS A 517 8.54 16.70 -15.56
CA CYS A 517 9.10 17.72 -14.64
C CYS A 517 9.97 18.80 -15.31
N SER A 518 10.12 18.81 -16.63
CA SER A 518 10.70 19.97 -17.33
C SER A 518 9.72 21.14 -17.43
N VAL A 519 8.43 20.83 -17.40
CA VAL A 519 7.34 21.81 -17.44
C VAL A 519 6.79 22.07 -16.04
N HIS A 520 6.81 21.07 -15.14
CA HIS A 520 6.29 21.20 -13.77
C HIS A 520 7.37 21.42 -12.72
N GLU A 521 7.00 22.03 -11.59
CA GLU A 521 7.80 21.95 -10.37
C GLU A 521 7.82 20.48 -9.89
N PRO A 522 9.00 19.84 -9.81
CA PRO A 522 9.13 18.47 -9.37
C PRO A 522 8.83 18.37 -7.88
N LEU A 523 7.94 17.43 -7.55
CA LEU A 523 7.60 17.11 -6.15
C LEU A 523 8.65 16.22 -5.47
N HIS A 524 9.78 15.98 -6.15
CA HIS A 524 10.94 15.26 -5.67
C HIS A 524 12.20 16.11 -5.87
N LYS A 525 13.25 15.83 -5.09
CA LYS A 525 14.52 16.53 -5.21
C LYS A 525 15.16 16.20 -6.56
N LEU A 526 15.53 17.22 -7.31
CA LEU A 526 16.29 17.04 -8.54
C LEU A 526 17.78 16.82 -8.26
N GLN A 527 18.42 16.07 -9.15
CA GLN A 527 19.85 15.84 -9.16
C GLN A 527 20.50 16.81 -10.14
N ALA A 528 21.37 17.69 -9.64
CA ALA A 528 22.16 18.56 -10.49
C ALA A 528 23.12 17.71 -11.36
N CYS A 529 23.35 18.14 -12.60
CA CYS A 529 24.31 17.53 -13.50
C CYS A 529 25.70 17.57 -12.88
N ARG A 530 26.35 16.41 -12.70
CA ARG A 530 27.68 16.32 -12.08
C ARG A 530 28.78 17.06 -12.87
N GLY A 531 28.58 17.28 -14.17
CA GLY A 531 29.54 17.98 -15.02
C GLY A 531 29.42 19.50 -14.90
N CYS A 532 28.26 20.06 -15.27
CA CYS A 532 28.08 21.50 -15.36
C CYS A 532 27.37 22.14 -14.16
N SER A 533 26.62 21.38 -13.34
CA SER A 533 25.73 21.86 -12.26
C SER A 533 24.69 22.91 -12.68
N LEU A 534 24.47 23.11 -13.98
CA LEU A 534 23.52 24.09 -14.54
C LEU A 534 22.24 23.45 -15.06
N ALA A 535 22.25 22.13 -15.19
CA ALA A 535 21.08 21.32 -15.48
C ALA A 535 20.74 20.52 -14.22
N ALA A 536 19.45 20.29 -14.00
CA ALA A 536 18.96 19.38 -12.98
C ALA A 536 18.05 18.33 -13.60
N TYR A 537 18.05 17.12 -13.07
CA TYR A 537 17.32 15.97 -13.60
C TYR A 537 16.55 15.27 -12.51
N CYS A 538 15.40 14.69 -12.87
CA CYS A 538 14.62 13.86 -11.94
C CYS A 538 15.41 12.64 -11.46
N ASN A 539 16.22 12.07 -12.34
CA ASN A 539 17.01 10.86 -12.14
C ASN A 539 18.06 10.69 -13.25
N ASP A 540 18.92 9.67 -13.11
CA ASP A 540 19.93 9.28 -14.10
C ASP A 540 19.34 8.88 -15.47
N HIS A 541 18.06 8.50 -15.54
CA HIS A 541 17.42 8.17 -16.81
C HIS A 541 17.17 9.44 -17.63
N CYS A 542 16.52 10.47 -17.05
CA CYS A 542 16.33 11.76 -17.69
C CYS A 542 17.67 12.41 -18.07
N GLN A 543 18.69 12.29 -17.20
CA GLN A 543 20.03 12.79 -17.54
C GLN A 543 20.62 12.07 -18.75
N ARG A 544 20.55 10.73 -18.80
CA ARG A 544 21.07 9.94 -19.95
C ARG A 544 20.33 10.27 -21.24
N LYS A 545 19.00 10.39 -21.18
CA LYS A 545 18.17 10.80 -22.32
C LYS A 545 18.50 12.19 -22.81
N ASP A 546 18.63 13.17 -21.93
CA ASP A 546 19.05 14.52 -22.31
C ASP A 546 20.50 14.56 -22.83
N TRP A 547 21.35 13.68 -22.32
CA TRP A 547 22.74 13.54 -22.77
C TRP A 547 22.83 13.04 -24.22
N THR A 548 22.07 11.99 -24.56
CA THR A 548 22.08 11.36 -25.89
C THR A 548 21.19 12.09 -26.88
N ASP A 549 19.95 12.38 -26.47
CA ASP A 549 18.86 12.80 -27.35
C ASP A 549 18.62 14.31 -27.25
N GLY A 550 18.87 14.91 -26.07
CA GLY A 550 18.62 16.34 -25.79
C GLY A 550 19.76 17.29 -26.12
N GLY A 551 20.92 16.76 -26.49
CA GLY A 551 22.10 17.55 -26.84
C GLY A 551 22.88 18.10 -25.65
N HIS A 552 22.52 17.75 -24.41
CA HIS A 552 23.22 18.24 -23.21
C HIS A 552 24.70 17.87 -23.19
N SER A 553 25.08 16.75 -23.81
CA SER A 553 26.48 16.35 -23.98
C SER A 553 27.35 17.43 -24.63
N LYS A 554 26.81 18.16 -25.61
CA LYS A 554 27.50 19.23 -26.34
C LYS A 554 27.64 20.50 -25.50
N ASP A 555 26.67 20.78 -24.65
CA ASP A 555 26.62 21.99 -23.82
C ASP A 555 27.39 21.82 -22.52
N CYS A 556 27.40 20.61 -21.96
CA CYS A 556 28.11 20.29 -20.73
C CYS A 556 29.63 20.31 -20.92
N ALA A 557 30.14 19.80 -22.05
CA ALA A 557 31.58 19.71 -22.33
C ALA A 557 32.28 21.06 -22.50
N LYS A 558 31.53 22.12 -22.83
CA LYS A 558 32.07 23.47 -23.05
C LYS A 558 32.40 24.23 -21.78
N ARG A 559 32.10 23.68 -20.60
CA ARG A 559 32.31 24.36 -19.31
C ARG A 559 33.33 23.60 -18.48
N PRO A 560 34.45 24.23 -18.08
CA PRO A 560 35.40 23.59 -17.19
C PRO A 560 34.71 23.25 -15.87
N SER A 561 34.84 22.00 -15.42
CA SER A 561 34.34 21.57 -14.11
C SER A 561 35.02 22.41 -13.05
N LYS A 562 34.33 23.43 -12.52
CA LYS A 562 34.77 24.08 -11.29
C LYS A 562 34.59 23.03 -10.19
N GLY A 563 35.71 22.52 -9.68
CA GLY A 563 35.68 21.61 -8.53
C GLY A 563 34.89 22.27 -7.40
N PHE A 564 33.79 21.64 -7.02
CA PHE A 564 32.96 22.00 -5.88
C PHE A 564 33.26 21.07 -4.71
#